data_AF-A0A9D6WQQ8-F1
#
_entry.id   AF-A0A9D6WQQ8-F1
#
_cell.length_a   1.000
_cell.length_b   1.000
_cell.length_c   1.000
_cell.angle_alpha   90.00
_cell.angle_beta   90.00
_cell.angle_gamma   90.00
#
_symmetry.space_group_name_H-M   'P 1'
#
loop_
_entity.id
_entity.type
_entity.pdbx_description
1 polymer ?
#
loop_
_entity_poly.entity_id
_entity_poly.type
_entity_poly.pdbx_seq_one_letter_code
_entity_poly.pdbx_strand_id
1 'polypeptide(L)' 'MGNLPVKYPELFAALGRYIAKQGLASVCVMEFENGVIVTGSILYETGESMNRRIETKILSHDDLKRLVKER' A
#
# COMPACT_ATOMS: atom_id res chain seq x y z
N MET A 1 10.33 11.40 -22.65
CA MET A 1 9.30 10.35 -22.86
C MET A 1 8.37 10.40 -21.65
N GLY A 2 7.19 10.99 -21.80
CA GLY A 2 6.21 11.10 -20.72
C GLY A 2 5.60 9.74 -20.43
N ASN A 3 5.82 9.21 -19.22
CA ASN A 3 5.09 8.04 -18.73
C ASN A 3 3.61 8.42 -18.65
N LEU A 4 2.73 7.65 -19.29
CA LEU A 4 1.29 7.82 -19.12
C LEU A 4 0.97 7.60 -17.63
N PRO A 5 0.36 8.59 -16.95
CA PRO A 5 0.03 8.45 -15.55
C PRO A 5 -0.95 7.29 -15.40
N VAL A 6 -0.62 6.33 -14.53
CA VAL A 6 -1.60 5.33 -14.08
C VAL A 6 -2.83 6.11 -13.63
N LYS A 7 -4.01 5.77 -14.15
CA LYS A 7 -5.23 6.48 -13.78
C LYS A 7 -5.44 6.32 -12.28
N TYR A 8 -5.63 7.42 -11.57
CA TYR A 8 -5.82 7.42 -10.11
C TYR A 8 -6.81 6.36 -9.60
N PRO A 9 -7.98 6.12 -10.23
CA PRO A 9 -8.89 5.06 -9.79
C PRO A 9 -8.28 3.66 -9.86
N GLU A 10 -7.52 3.35 -10.91
CA GLU A 10 -6.84 2.06 -11.07
C GLU A 10 -5.71 1.89 -10.04
N LEU A 11 -4.98 2.98 -9.78
CA LEU A 11 -3.94 3.04 -8.75
C LEU A 11 -4.53 2.78 -7.35
N PHE A 12 -5.58 3.49 -6.96
CA PHE A 12 -6.22 3.30 -5.66
C PHE A 12 -6.83 1.92 -5.51
N ALA A 13 -7.42 1.37 -6.58
CA ALA A 13 -7.91 -0.01 -6.56
C ALA A 13 -6.77 -1.02 -6.32
N ALA A 14 -5.63 -0.84 -6.99
CA ALA A 14 -4.44 -1.67 -6.81
C ALA A 14 -3.85 -1.53 -5.39
N LEU A 15 -3.74 -0.30 -4.88
CA LEU A 15 -3.31 -0.04 -3.51
C LEU A 15 -4.25 -0.66 -2.49
N GLY A 16 -5.57 -0.58 -2.70
CA GLY A 16 -6.56 -1.22 -1.82
C GLY A 16 -6.37 -2.75 -1.76
N ARG A 17 -6.18 -3.41 -2.91
CA ARG A 17 -5.86 -4.85 -2.95
C ARG A 17 -4.55 -5.16 -2.25
N TYR A 18 -3.52 -4.36 -2.49
CA TYR A 18 -2.22 -4.51 -1.84
C TYR A 18 -2.34 -4.38 -0.31
N ILE A 19 -2.99 -3.32 0.18
CA ILE A 19 -3.26 -3.06 1.61
C ILE A 19 -3.99 -4.24 2.26
N ALA A 20 -5.05 -4.74 1.61
CA ALA A 20 -5.81 -5.89 2.10
C ALA A 20 -4.95 -7.15 2.17
N LYS A 21 -4.14 -7.42 1.14
CA LYS A 21 -3.21 -8.56 1.09
C LYS A 21 -2.15 -8.48 2.21
N GLN A 22 -1.72 -7.28 2.59
CA GLN A 22 -0.78 -7.07 3.69
C GLN A 22 -1.45 -7.11 5.08
N GLY A 23 -2.78 -7.21 5.17
CA GLY A 23 -3.50 -7.19 6.44
C GLY A 23 -3.38 -5.85 7.19
N LEU A 24 -3.15 -4.75 6.47
CA LEU A 24 -2.99 -3.42 7.07
C LEU A 24 -4.36 -2.81 7.38
N ALA A 25 -4.50 -2.25 8.58
CA ALA A 25 -5.66 -1.51 9.05
C ALA A 25 -5.27 -0.09 9.51
N SER A 26 -6.24 0.83 9.59
CA SER A 26 -6.00 2.25 9.93
C SER A 26 -4.91 2.87 9.06
N VAL A 27 -5.09 2.77 7.74
CA VAL A 27 -4.06 3.08 6.75
C VAL A 27 -4.06 4.56 6.38
N CYS A 28 -2.86 5.12 6.23
CA CYS A 28 -2.58 6.39 5.59
C CYS A 28 -1.76 6.15 4.31
N VAL A 29 -2.15 6.82 3.23
CA VAL A 29 -1.49 6.76 1.93
C VAL A 29 -1.04 8.17 1.57
N MET A 30 0.25 8.34 1.32
CA MET A 30 0.84 9.63 0.96
C MET A 30 1.60 9.51 -0.35
N GLU A 31 1.23 10.32 -1.32
CA GLU A 31 1.93 10.42 -2.60
C GLU A 31 3.14 11.34 -2.49
N PHE A 32 4.22 11.00 -3.19
CA PHE A 32 5.38 11.86 -3.42
C PHE A 32 5.81 11.73 -4.87
N GLU A 33 6.74 12.58 -5.32
CA GLU A 33 7.09 12.76 -6.73
C GLU A 33 7.34 11.46 -7.52
N ASN A 34 7.88 10.43 -6.86
CA ASN A 34 8.25 9.16 -7.51
C ASN A 34 7.62 7.91 -6.87
N GLY A 35 6.52 8.06 -6.13
CA GLY A 35 5.89 6.90 -5.50
C GLY A 35 4.85 7.23 -4.44
N VAL A 36 4.56 6.22 -3.63
CA VAL A 36 3.58 6.30 -2.56
C VAL A 36 4.14 5.66 -1.29
N ILE A 37 3.92 6.31 -0.16
CA ILE A 37 4.13 5.73 1.17
C ILE A 37 2.78 5.22 1.67
N VAL A 38 2.74 3.94 2.05
CA VAL A 38 1.60 3.31 2.72
C VAL A 38 2.02 3.00 4.14
N THR A 39 1.38 3.62 5.12
CA THR A 39 1.59 3.31 6.53
C THR A 39 0.30 2.84 7.14
N GLY A 40 0.35 1.81 7.98
CA GLY A 40 -0.82 1.25 8.62
C GLY A 40 -0.43 0.43 9.83
N SER A 41 -1.42 -0.23 10.41
CA SER A 41 -1.24 -1.08 11.56
C SER A 41 -1.57 -2.53 11.23
N ILE A 42 -0.79 -3.45 11.78
CA ILE A 42 -1.10 -4.88 11.75
C ILE A 42 -1.44 -5.30 13.17
N LEU A 43 -2.57 -5.99 13.30
CA LEU A 43 -2.94 -6.69 14.52
C LEU A 43 -2.35 -8.09 14.46
N TYR A 44 -1.66 -8.49 15.52
CA TYR A 44 -1.10 -9.83 15.62
C TYR A 44 -1.31 -10.38 17.03
N GLU A 45 -1.56 -11.67 17.09
CA GLU A 45 -1.72 -12.37 18.35
C GLU A 45 -0.34 -12.88 18.81
N THR A 46 -0.03 -12.59 20.05
CA THR A 46 0.93 -13.36 20.84
C THR A 46 0.08 -14.21 21.79
N GLY A 47 0.46 -15.45 22.11
CA GLY A 47 -0.44 -16.40 22.81
C GLY A 47 -1.09 -15.94 24.13
N GLU A 48 -0.73 -14.76 24.65
CA GLU A 48 -1.30 -14.13 25.84
C GLU A 48 -2.02 -12.79 25.56
N SER A 49 -1.81 -12.17 24.39
CA SER A 49 -2.36 -10.84 24.08
C SER A 49 -2.45 -10.53 22.58
N MET A 50 -3.46 -9.73 22.23
CA MET A 50 -3.56 -9.08 20.93
C MET A 50 -2.71 -7.80 20.92
N ASN A 51 -1.74 -7.74 20.02
CA ASN A 51 -0.83 -6.62 19.88
C ASN A 51 -1.02 -5.91 18.55
N ARG A 52 -0.50 -4.68 18.47
CA ARG A 52 -0.54 -3.84 17.28
C ARG A 52 0.84 -3.31 16.98
N ARG A 53 1.30 -3.45 15.74
CA ARG A 53 2.51 -2.78 15.25
C ARG A 53 2.17 -1.87 14.09
N ILE A 54 2.90 -0.76 13.98
CA ILE A 54 2.84 0.11 12.80
C ILE A 54 3.81 -0.46 11.76
N GLU A 55 3.35 -0.52 10.51
CA GLU A 55 4.16 -0.97 9.39
C GLU A 55 4.07 0.07 8.26
N THR A 56 5.22 0.41 7.69
CA THR A 56 5.34 1.39 6.62
C THR A 56 6.00 0.75 5.41
N LYS A 57 5.42 0.99 4.24
CA LYS A 57 5.91 0.54 2.94
C LYS A 57 6.11 1.76 2.04
N ILE A 58 7.25 1.81 1.37
CA ILE A 58 7.55 2.83 0.36
C ILE A 58 7.50 2.11 -0.98
N LEU A 59 6.56 2.51 -1.81
CA LEU A 59 6.32 1.93 -3.13
C LEU A 59 6.81 2.92 -4.18
N SER A 60 7.79 2.52 -4.97
CA SER A 60 8.25 3.31 -6.11
C SER A 60 7.19 3.32 -7.22
N HIS A 61 7.31 4.26 -8.15
CA HIS A 61 6.47 4.30 -9.34
C HIS A 61 6.44 2.97 -10.12
N ASP A 62 7.55 2.23 -10.18
CA ASP A 62 7.60 0.93 -10.85
C ASP A 62 6.89 -0.17 -10.04
N ASP A 63 6.92 -0.10 -8.71
CA ASP A 63 6.12 -0.98 -7.85
C ASP A 63 4.62 -0.74 -8.10
N LEU A 64 4.21 0.54 -8.18
CA LEU A 64 2.83 0.89 -8.47
C LEU A 64 2.36 0.37 -9.83
N LYS A 65 3.21 0.45 -10.87
CA LYS A 65 2.92 -0.15 -12.19
C LYS A 65 2.75 -1.66 -12.12
N ARG A 66 3.55 -2.36 -11.30
CA ARG A 66 3.42 -3.81 -11.09
C ARG A 66 2.12 -4.12 -10.38
N LEU A 67 1.79 -3.40 -9.30
CA LEU A 67 0.56 -3.59 -8.53
C LEU A 67 -0.70 -3.40 -9.38
N VAL A 68 -0.71 -2.44 -10.31
CA VAL A 68 -1.86 -2.22 -11.22
C VAL A 68 -2.06 -3.37 -12.19
N LYS A 69 -0.97 -4.02 -12.62
CA LYS A 69 -1.01 -5.17 -13.53
C LYS A 69 -1.38 -6.46 -12.82
N GLU A 70 -1.12 -6.57 -11.52
CA GLU A 70 -1.60 -7.66 -10.67
C GLU A 70 -3.11 -7.48 -10.44
N ARG A 71 -3.90 -8.26 -11.18
CA ARG A 71 -5.35 -8.34 -11.04
C ARG A 71 -5.75 -9.41 -10.05
#